data_AF-A0A0A2WE16-F1
#
_entry.id   AF-A0A0A2WE16-F1
#
_cell.length_a   1.000
_cell.length_b   1.000
_cell.length_c   1.000
_cell.angle_alpha   90.00
_cell.angle_beta   90.00
_cell.angle_gamma   90.00
#
_symmetry.space_group_name_H-M   'P 1'
#
loop_
_entity.id
_entity.type
_entity.pdbx_description
1 polymer ?
#
loop_
_entity_poly.entity_id
_entity_poly.type
_entity_poly.pdbx_seq_one_letter_code
_entity_poly.pdbx_strand_id
1 'polypeptide(L)'
;MTPTIDLLRSHRSIRHFTGEPITDEQREAIIASAQAASTSSFLQCSSIIRVTDKALREQLVPLTGGQKHVAEAAEFWVFCADFNRNLQICPDARPGLAEQLLLGAVDTAILAQNAFTAAESLGLGGVYIGGIRNNIEAVGELLGVPKYVLPLFGLCLGWPAATPDIKPPAEQGAAGRIRRAAGAEPPMPTAVFDNAPFYAADIIRSRINGLVPRIAFILGSGLGELAEKIDSPITFSYEELPGFPVSTVHGHAGELVVGTLAGVPVACMKGRGHFYEGRGMSVMTSAIRTFKLLGCEILFSTNAAGSLRPEVEPGSLVALNDHINTMPGTPTVGPNDERFGERFFSLANAYDADYRAVLQEVAREQGFPLHEGVFVSYPGPNFETAAEIRMMQIIGGHVVGMSVVPEVISARHCGLKVVAVSAITNLAEGLGSIQLSHEQTLKAAVLSRQNFINLICGFLSKLA
;
A
#
# COMPACT_ATOMS: atom_id res chain seq x y z
N MET A 1 -8.04 33.91 33.94
CA MET A 1 -8.21 33.43 32.56
C MET A 1 -9.36 34.23 31.94
N THR A 2 -9.62 34.14 30.64
CA THR A 2 -10.81 34.78 30.06
C THR A 2 -12.06 33.94 30.38
N PRO A 3 -13.27 34.52 30.39
CA PRO A 3 -14.52 33.77 30.63
C PRO A 3 -14.66 32.53 29.74
N THR A 4 -14.26 32.62 28.47
CA THR A 4 -14.26 31.50 27.52
C THR A 4 -13.29 30.38 27.93
N ILE A 5 -12.09 30.72 28.43
CA ILE A 5 -11.13 29.72 28.88
C ILE A 5 -11.64 29.02 30.15
N ASP A 6 -12.21 29.78 31.08
CA ASP A 6 -12.78 29.20 32.31
C ASP A 6 -13.95 28.27 31.98
N LEU A 7 -14.81 28.65 31.03
CA LEU A 7 -15.88 27.81 30.49
C LEU A 7 -15.33 26.49 29.94
N LEU A 8 -14.38 26.55 28.99
CA LEU A 8 -13.77 25.36 28.37
C LEU A 8 -13.08 24.43 29.38
N ARG A 9 -12.48 24.99 30.44
CA ARG A 9 -11.85 24.20 31.51
C ARG A 9 -12.86 23.62 32.51
N SER A 10 -14.06 24.17 32.56
CA SER A 10 -15.14 23.73 33.44
C SER A 10 -16.10 22.72 32.78
N HIS A 11 -15.84 22.36 31.51
CA HIS A 11 -16.68 21.47 30.71
C HIS A 11 -17.06 20.18 31.45
N ARG A 12 -18.35 19.83 31.38
CA ARG A 12 -18.95 18.63 31.96
C ARG A 12 -19.88 17.97 30.95
N SER A 13 -19.84 16.65 30.86
CA SER A 13 -20.82 15.89 30.07
C SER A 13 -22.13 15.76 30.85
N ILE A 14 -23.12 16.58 30.50
CA ILE A 14 -24.45 16.58 31.12
C ILE A 14 -25.34 15.57 30.40
N ARG A 15 -25.90 14.62 31.16
CA ARG A 15 -26.79 13.56 30.65
C ARG A 15 -28.20 13.59 31.26
N HIS A 16 -28.48 14.56 32.14
CA HIS A 16 -29.77 14.75 32.80
C HIS A 16 -30.18 16.22 32.71
N PHE A 17 -31.43 16.47 32.28
CA PHE A 17 -31.92 17.81 31.93
C PHE A 17 -33.23 18.16 32.64
N THR A 18 -33.51 19.45 32.87
CA THR A 18 -34.69 19.93 33.63
C THR A 18 -35.99 19.97 32.82
N GLY A 19 -35.97 19.59 31.54
CA GLY A 19 -37.13 19.59 30.64
C GLY A 19 -37.52 20.96 30.07
N GLU A 20 -36.87 22.03 30.52
CA GLU A 20 -37.05 23.38 29.98
C GLU A 20 -36.59 23.45 28.50
N PRO A 21 -37.35 24.14 27.61
CA PRO A 21 -36.97 24.26 26.21
C PRO A 21 -35.80 25.24 26.00
N ILE A 22 -35.12 25.10 24.86
CA ILE A 22 -34.15 26.09 24.36
C ILE A 22 -34.88 27.02 23.39
N THR A 23 -34.79 28.33 23.60
CA THR A 23 -35.49 29.32 22.76
C THR A 23 -34.90 29.38 21.35
N ASP A 24 -35.67 29.90 20.39
CA ASP A 24 -35.19 30.03 19.01
C ASP A 24 -34.00 30.99 18.92
N GLU A 25 -34.01 32.11 19.66
CA GLU A 25 -32.90 33.07 19.74
C GLU A 25 -31.60 32.40 20.26
N GLN A 26 -31.70 31.61 21.32
CA GLN A 26 -30.57 30.83 21.83
C GLN A 26 -30.08 29.82 20.79
N ARG A 27 -31.00 29.15 20.10
CA ARG A 27 -30.67 28.16 19.06
C ARG A 27 -29.94 28.79 17.89
N GLU A 28 -30.41 29.93 17.41
CA GLU A 28 -29.81 30.70 16.32
C GLU A 28 -28.42 31.18 16.71
N ALA A 29 -28.24 31.69 17.93
CA ALA A 29 -26.93 32.09 18.45
C ALA A 29 -25.93 30.90 18.47
N ILE A 30 -26.38 29.71 18.86
CA ILE A 30 -25.54 28.50 18.85
C ILE A 30 -25.17 28.11 17.41
N ILE A 31 -26.13 28.08 16.49
CA ILE A 31 -25.89 27.70 15.08
C ILE A 31 -24.96 28.71 14.40
N ALA A 32 -25.18 30.01 14.61
CA ALA A 32 -24.32 31.06 14.07
C ALA A 32 -22.88 30.93 14.58
N SER A 33 -22.71 30.60 15.87
CA SER A 33 -21.39 30.34 16.46
C SER A 33 -20.71 29.10 15.87
N ALA A 34 -21.50 28.05 15.58
CA ALA A 34 -21.03 26.85 14.90
C ALA A 34 -20.50 27.18 13.49
N GLN A 35 -21.28 27.94 12.72
CA GLN A 35 -20.93 28.35 11.35
C GLN A 35 -19.71 29.28 11.29
N ALA A 36 -19.41 29.99 12.37
CA ALA A 36 -18.22 30.84 12.49
C ALA A 36 -16.93 30.06 12.83
N ALA A 37 -16.98 28.72 12.87
CA ALA A 37 -15.81 27.88 13.10
C ALA A 37 -14.71 28.12 12.04
N SER A 38 -13.48 28.33 12.51
CA SER A 38 -12.30 28.42 11.63
C SER A 38 -11.87 27.00 11.25
N THR A 39 -12.37 26.52 10.11
CA THR A 39 -12.08 25.19 9.58
C THR A 39 -10.80 25.17 8.75
N SER A 40 -10.23 23.99 8.59
CA SER A 40 -8.97 23.79 7.86
C SER A 40 -9.13 23.93 6.34
N SER A 41 -10.34 23.66 5.85
CA SER A 41 -10.71 23.73 4.46
C SER A 41 -12.01 24.53 4.31
N PHE A 42 -12.11 25.38 3.30
CA PHE A 42 -13.33 26.16 3.02
C PHE A 42 -14.36 25.35 2.22
N LEU A 43 -14.38 24.02 2.41
CA LEU A 43 -15.22 23.09 1.63
C LEU A 43 -16.70 23.15 2.01
N GLN A 44 -17.04 23.69 3.19
CA GLN A 44 -18.42 23.83 3.67
C GLN A 44 -19.26 22.53 3.62
N CYS A 45 -18.60 21.37 3.78
CA CYS A 45 -19.20 20.04 3.68
C CYS A 45 -19.72 19.54 5.03
N SER A 46 -20.40 20.40 5.81
CA SER A 46 -20.96 20.04 7.12
C SER A 46 -22.44 20.40 7.20
N SER A 47 -23.24 19.48 7.72
CA SER A 47 -24.69 19.65 7.93
C SER A 47 -25.07 19.30 9.36
N ILE A 48 -26.03 20.04 9.93
CA ILE A 48 -26.64 19.76 11.23
C ILE A 48 -28.07 19.30 10.99
N ILE A 49 -28.37 18.05 11.33
CA ILE A 49 -29.74 17.52 11.32
C ILE A 49 -30.32 17.70 12.72
N ARG A 50 -31.24 18.65 12.87
CA ARG A 50 -32.00 18.83 14.11
C ARG A 50 -33.18 17.86 14.13
N VAL A 51 -33.10 16.83 14.96
CA VAL A 51 -34.16 15.83 15.09
C VAL A 51 -35.22 16.38 16.06
N THR A 52 -36.34 16.90 15.57
CA THR A 52 -37.39 17.50 16.42
C THR A 52 -38.47 16.51 16.84
N ASP A 53 -38.69 15.46 16.05
CA ASP A 53 -39.68 14.42 16.31
C ASP A 53 -39.25 13.53 17.49
N LYS A 54 -40.06 13.52 18.55
CA LYS A 54 -39.81 12.70 19.76
C LYS A 54 -39.90 11.21 19.48
N ALA A 55 -40.83 10.75 18.64
CA ALA A 55 -40.95 9.34 18.29
C ALA A 55 -39.72 8.87 17.48
N LEU A 56 -39.17 9.75 16.65
CA LEU A 56 -37.92 9.49 15.93
C LEU A 56 -36.72 9.42 16.88
N ARG A 57 -36.64 10.32 17.88
CA ARG A 57 -35.60 10.26 18.92
C ARG A 57 -35.66 8.97 19.73
N GLU A 58 -36.85 8.50 20.09
CA GLU A 58 -37.02 7.21 20.79
C GLU A 58 -36.48 6.03 19.98
N GLN A 59 -36.71 6.02 18.66
CA GLN A 59 -36.15 5.00 17.75
C GLN A 59 -34.61 5.08 17.64
N LEU A 60 -34.01 6.26 17.85
CA LEU A 60 -32.56 6.44 17.83
C LEU A 60 -31.87 5.98 19.13
N VAL A 61 -32.58 5.86 20.24
CA VAL A 61 -32.00 5.41 21.52
C VAL A 61 -31.30 4.04 21.40
N PRO A 62 -31.92 2.96 20.87
CA PRO A 62 -31.22 1.68 20.71
C PRO A 62 -30.03 1.78 19.74
N LEU A 63 -30.14 2.58 18.68
CA LEU A 63 -29.09 2.74 17.66
C LEU A 63 -27.87 3.51 18.18
N THR A 64 -28.03 4.26 19.26
CA THR A 64 -26.97 5.07 19.90
C THR A 64 -26.39 4.43 21.15
N GLY A 65 -26.62 3.13 21.37
CA GLY A 65 -26.11 2.39 22.53
C GLY A 65 -26.98 2.52 23.78
N GLY A 66 -28.29 2.72 23.62
CA GLY A 66 -29.25 2.80 24.72
C GLY A 66 -29.20 4.12 25.50
N GLN A 67 -28.68 5.18 24.89
CA GLN A 67 -28.48 6.48 25.52
C GLN A 67 -29.80 7.27 25.61
N LYS A 68 -30.56 7.05 26.70
CA LYS A 68 -31.91 7.63 26.90
C LYS A 68 -31.98 9.15 26.77
N HIS A 69 -30.91 9.85 27.13
CA HIS A 69 -30.82 11.31 26.99
C HIS A 69 -30.95 11.82 25.54
N VAL A 70 -30.82 10.95 24.53
CA VAL A 70 -31.16 11.27 23.13
C VAL A 70 -32.64 11.60 22.96
N ALA A 71 -33.53 10.93 23.71
CA ALA A 71 -34.97 11.20 23.70
C ALA A 71 -35.36 12.33 24.65
N GLU A 72 -34.66 12.46 25.78
CA GLU A 72 -35.05 13.34 26.89
C GLU A 72 -34.52 14.79 26.78
N ALA A 73 -33.42 15.01 26.06
CA ALA A 73 -32.82 16.35 25.94
C ALA A 73 -33.76 17.35 25.22
N ALA A 74 -33.59 18.64 25.52
CA ALA A 74 -34.37 19.70 24.87
C ALA A 74 -34.09 19.70 23.34
N GLU A 75 -32.82 19.58 22.97
CA GLU A 75 -32.37 19.50 21.59
C GLU A 75 -31.51 18.25 21.37
N PHE A 76 -31.70 17.61 20.22
CA PHE A 76 -30.82 16.54 19.73
C PHE A 76 -30.44 16.82 18.28
N TRP A 77 -29.16 17.06 18.06
CA TRP A 77 -28.59 17.38 16.75
C TRP A 77 -27.64 16.30 16.30
N VAL A 78 -27.70 15.94 15.02
CA VAL A 78 -26.74 15.02 14.39
C VAL A 78 -25.86 15.83 13.45
N PHE A 79 -24.57 15.76 13.68
CA PHE A 79 -23.56 16.45 12.88
C PHE A 79 -23.06 15.49 11.80
N CYS A 80 -23.14 15.93 10.56
CA CYS A 80 -22.84 15.13 9.38
C CYS A 80 -21.73 15.77 8.54
N ALA A 81 -20.82 14.93 8.04
CA ALA A 81 -20.02 15.30 6.87
C ALA A 81 -20.90 15.15 5.63
N ASP A 82 -21.14 16.23 4.91
CA ASP A 82 -22.09 16.34 3.81
C ASP A 82 -21.38 16.65 2.50
N PHE A 83 -21.01 15.60 1.77
CA PHE A 83 -20.46 15.73 0.42
C PHE A 83 -21.55 15.70 -0.66
N ASN A 84 -22.81 15.47 -0.28
CA ASN A 84 -23.93 15.64 -1.20
C ASN A 84 -24.02 17.10 -1.67
N ARG A 85 -23.79 18.04 -0.75
CA ARG A 85 -23.68 19.47 -1.08
C ARG A 85 -22.61 19.77 -2.13
N ASN A 86 -21.46 19.09 -2.06
CA ASN A 86 -20.40 19.27 -3.05
C ASN A 86 -20.84 18.81 -4.44
N LEU A 87 -21.62 17.74 -4.54
CA LEU A 87 -22.20 17.27 -5.80
C LEU A 87 -23.28 18.22 -6.35
N GLN A 88 -24.03 18.89 -5.47
CA GLN A 88 -24.99 19.92 -5.89
C GLN A 88 -24.29 21.15 -6.48
N ILE A 89 -23.10 21.48 -5.99
CA ILE A 89 -22.29 22.62 -6.47
C ILE A 89 -21.47 22.23 -7.70
N CYS A 90 -20.88 21.04 -7.70
CA CYS A 90 -20.04 20.50 -8.76
C CYS A 90 -20.44 19.03 -9.05
N PRO A 91 -21.30 18.79 -10.05
CA PRO A 91 -21.79 17.44 -10.37
C PRO A 91 -20.69 16.43 -10.72
N ASP A 92 -19.55 16.91 -11.23
CA ASP A 92 -18.39 16.08 -11.58
C ASP A 92 -17.43 15.82 -10.40
N ALA A 93 -17.74 16.33 -9.21
CA ALA A 93 -16.95 16.04 -8.03
C ALA A 93 -16.90 14.53 -7.79
N ARG A 94 -15.72 14.02 -7.43
CA ARG A 94 -15.49 12.61 -7.11
C ARG A 94 -15.39 12.44 -5.59
N PRO A 95 -16.51 12.32 -4.86
CA PRO A 95 -16.48 12.01 -3.43
C PRO A 95 -16.02 10.56 -3.20
N GLY A 96 -15.48 10.28 -2.02
CA GLY A 96 -15.14 8.91 -1.59
C GLY A 96 -13.64 8.63 -1.45
N LEU A 97 -12.79 9.66 -1.59
CA LEU A 97 -11.37 9.55 -1.23
C LEU A 97 -11.19 9.68 0.29
N ALA A 98 -10.23 8.94 0.85
CA ALA A 98 -9.95 8.96 2.29
C ALA A 98 -9.67 10.38 2.83
N GLU A 99 -8.93 11.18 2.07
CA GLU A 99 -8.60 12.58 2.44
C GLU A 99 -9.85 13.45 2.58
N GLN A 100 -10.82 13.32 1.67
CA GLN A 100 -12.05 14.10 1.73
C GLN A 100 -12.85 13.75 2.97
N LEU A 101 -12.97 12.44 3.28
CA LEU A 101 -13.64 11.97 4.48
C LEU A 101 -12.99 12.55 5.74
N LEU A 102 -11.65 12.55 5.82
CA LEU A 102 -10.92 13.12 6.94
C LEU A 102 -11.19 14.62 7.09
N LEU A 103 -11.12 15.38 5.99
CA LEU A 103 -11.41 16.82 5.99
C LEU A 103 -12.83 17.11 6.48
N GLY A 104 -13.83 16.42 5.93
CA GLY A 104 -15.22 16.59 6.36
C GLY A 104 -15.41 16.24 7.84
N ALA A 105 -14.81 15.15 8.31
CA ALA A 105 -14.91 14.76 9.70
C ALA A 105 -14.28 15.76 10.67
N VAL A 106 -13.11 16.31 10.32
CA VAL A 106 -12.40 17.31 11.12
C VAL A 106 -13.20 18.61 11.16
N ASP A 107 -13.62 19.12 10.01
CA ASP A 107 -14.33 20.40 9.93
C ASP A 107 -15.69 20.33 10.64
N THR A 108 -16.42 19.21 10.51
CA THR A 108 -17.66 18.98 11.25
C THR A 108 -17.42 18.91 12.77
N ALA A 109 -16.31 18.32 13.22
CA ALA A 109 -15.97 18.26 14.65
C ALA A 109 -15.65 19.63 15.25
N ILE A 110 -14.92 20.49 14.50
CA ILE A 110 -14.63 21.87 14.94
C ILE A 110 -15.93 22.68 15.01
N LEU A 111 -16.79 22.57 14.00
CA LEU A 111 -18.10 23.20 13.96
C LEU A 111 -18.96 22.81 15.17
N ALA A 112 -19.02 21.51 15.48
CA ALA A 112 -19.76 21.01 16.62
C ALA A 112 -19.19 21.50 17.96
N GLN A 113 -17.85 21.57 18.08
CA GLN A 113 -17.21 22.07 19.29
C GLN A 113 -17.49 23.56 19.52
N ASN A 114 -17.54 24.37 18.46
CA ASN A 114 -17.97 25.76 18.53
C ASN A 114 -19.43 25.87 18.98
N ALA A 115 -20.32 25.06 18.40
CA ALA A 115 -21.72 25.01 18.80
C ALA A 115 -21.86 24.69 20.29
N PHE A 116 -21.12 23.69 20.77
CA PHE A 116 -21.22 23.28 22.16
C PHE A 116 -20.65 24.34 23.11
N THR A 117 -19.52 24.96 22.77
CA THR A 117 -18.95 26.07 23.56
C THR A 117 -19.92 27.25 23.67
N ALA A 118 -20.65 27.56 22.59
CA ALA A 118 -21.69 28.60 22.60
C ALA A 118 -22.90 28.20 23.45
N ALA A 119 -23.31 26.93 23.41
CA ALA A 119 -24.40 26.45 24.28
C ALA A 119 -24.01 26.56 25.76
N GLU A 120 -22.78 26.17 26.12
CA GLU A 120 -22.28 26.29 27.49
C GLU A 120 -22.19 27.75 27.96
N SER A 121 -21.86 28.69 27.07
CA SER A 121 -21.80 30.12 27.43
C SER A 121 -23.19 30.71 27.74
N LEU A 122 -24.26 30.07 27.24
CA LEU A 122 -25.66 30.38 27.55
C LEU A 122 -26.16 29.67 28.82
N GLY A 123 -25.30 28.88 29.50
CA GLY A 123 -25.66 28.11 30.69
C GLY A 123 -26.26 26.73 30.41
N LEU A 124 -26.30 26.31 29.15
CA LEU A 124 -26.77 24.97 28.78
C LEU A 124 -25.69 23.93 29.05
N GLY A 125 -26.12 22.68 29.26
CA GLY A 125 -25.26 21.51 29.29
C GLY A 125 -25.49 20.63 28.08
N GLY A 126 -24.58 19.68 27.87
CA GLY A 126 -24.76 18.69 26.82
C GLY A 126 -23.82 17.50 26.89
N VAL A 127 -23.98 16.60 25.93
CA VAL A 127 -23.13 15.42 25.77
C VAL A 127 -23.09 14.97 24.31
N TYR A 128 -21.89 14.60 23.84
CA TYR A 128 -21.71 14.00 22.53
C TYR A 128 -22.17 12.53 22.51
N ILE A 129 -22.82 12.16 21.41
CA ILE A 129 -23.36 10.83 21.14
C ILE A 129 -22.53 10.20 20.03
N GLY A 130 -21.37 9.65 20.40
CA GLY A 130 -20.51 8.91 19.47
C GLY A 130 -21.12 7.57 19.02
N GLY A 131 -22.10 7.04 19.76
CA GLY A 131 -22.79 5.79 19.48
C GLY A 131 -23.49 5.74 18.11
N ILE A 132 -23.76 6.89 17.50
CA ILE A 132 -24.23 6.97 16.10
C ILE A 132 -23.34 6.15 15.16
N ARG A 133 -22.01 6.16 15.39
CA ARG A 133 -21.06 5.48 14.52
C ARG A 133 -21.10 3.95 14.60
N ASN A 134 -21.76 3.41 15.62
CA ASN A 134 -21.90 1.96 15.75
C ASN A 134 -22.96 1.40 14.80
N ASN A 135 -23.90 2.23 14.33
CA ASN A 135 -25.03 1.84 13.48
C ASN A 135 -25.30 2.89 12.39
N ILE A 136 -24.25 3.34 11.70
CA ILE A 136 -24.29 4.48 10.76
C ILE A 136 -25.36 4.32 9.68
N GLU A 137 -25.45 3.13 9.08
CA GLU A 137 -26.39 2.86 8.00
C GLU A 137 -27.85 2.96 8.48
N ALA A 138 -28.19 2.26 9.57
CA ALA A 138 -29.53 2.31 10.15
C ALA A 138 -29.91 3.73 10.63
N VAL A 139 -28.97 4.48 11.21
CA VAL A 139 -29.20 5.90 11.56
C VAL A 139 -29.40 6.74 10.30
N GLY A 140 -28.63 6.48 9.25
CA GLY A 140 -28.74 7.14 7.94
C GLY A 140 -30.11 6.92 7.29
N GLU A 141 -30.59 5.69 7.28
CA GLU A 141 -31.91 5.35 6.76
C GLU A 141 -33.03 6.00 7.58
N LEU A 142 -32.95 5.89 8.90
CA LEU A 142 -33.96 6.42 9.82
C LEU A 142 -34.09 7.95 9.72
N LEU A 143 -32.97 8.65 9.50
CA LEU A 143 -32.94 10.11 9.33
C LEU A 143 -33.14 10.56 7.88
N GLY A 144 -33.30 9.64 6.93
CA GLY A 144 -33.47 9.96 5.51
C GLY A 144 -32.26 10.69 4.90
N VAL A 145 -31.05 10.34 5.35
CA VAL A 145 -29.85 11.09 5.00
C VAL A 145 -29.46 10.82 3.54
N PRO A 146 -29.21 11.85 2.70
CA PRO A 146 -28.88 11.65 1.29
C PRO A 146 -27.57 10.89 1.05
N LYS A 147 -27.41 10.37 -0.17
CA LYS A 147 -26.16 9.72 -0.61
C LYS A 147 -24.97 10.68 -0.44
N TYR A 148 -23.86 10.16 0.09
CA TYR A 148 -22.63 10.89 0.41
C TYR A 148 -22.72 11.87 1.60
N VAL A 149 -23.71 11.67 2.47
CA VAL A 149 -23.77 12.33 3.76
C VAL A 149 -23.53 11.28 4.84
N LEU A 150 -22.60 11.56 5.75
CA LEU A 150 -22.17 10.64 6.79
C LEU A 150 -22.51 11.23 8.17
N PRO A 151 -23.45 10.63 8.94
CA PRO A 151 -23.71 11.05 10.31
C PRO A 151 -22.54 10.64 11.22
N LEU A 152 -21.81 11.63 11.75
CA LEU A 152 -20.57 11.40 12.48
C LEU A 152 -20.78 11.23 13.98
N PHE A 153 -21.63 12.05 14.59
CA PHE A 153 -21.96 12.00 16.01
C PHE A 153 -23.15 12.90 16.31
N GLY A 154 -23.82 12.63 17.43
CA GLY A 154 -24.90 13.49 17.93
C GLY A 154 -24.44 14.43 19.03
N LEU A 155 -25.26 15.43 19.35
CA LEU A 155 -25.12 16.31 20.50
C LEU A 155 -26.49 16.50 21.13
N CYS A 156 -26.61 16.12 22.40
CA CYS A 156 -27.75 16.46 23.24
C CYS A 156 -27.48 17.80 23.92
N LEU A 157 -28.46 18.71 23.92
CA LEU A 157 -28.39 19.99 24.64
C LEU A 157 -29.64 20.19 25.51
N GLY A 158 -29.45 20.80 26.66
CA GLY A 158 -30.54 21.21 27.54
C GLY A 158 -30.06 21.83 28.84
N TRP A 159 -31.00 22.28 29.66
CA TRP A 159 -30.71 22.85 30.97
C TRP A 159 -30.28 21.77 31.97
N PRO A 160 -29.09 21.88 32.59
CA PRO A 160 -28.57 20.83 33.46
C PRO A 160 -29.47 20.57 34.68
N ALA A 161 -29.90 19.32 34.87
CA ALA A 161 -30.56 18.87 36.11
C ALA A 161 -29.58 18.20 37.09
N ALA A 162 -28.31 18.08 36.70
CA ALA A 162 -27.26 17.47 37.50
C ALA A 162 -25.95 18.24 37.33
N THR A 163 -25.07 18.13 38.33
CA THR A 163 -23.73 18.75 38.31
C THR A 163 -22.66 17.66 38.43
N PRO A 164 -22.46 16.82 37.41
CA PRO A 164 -21.50 15.72 37.44
C PRO A 164 -20.07 16.27 37.49
N ASP A 165 -19.13 15.49 38.04
CA ASP A 165 -17.74 15.93 38.17
C ASP A 165 -17.11 16.38 36.85
N ILE A 166 -16.22 17.37 36.94
CA ILE A 166 -15.36 17.73 35.82
C ILE A 166 -14.50 16.50 35.54
N LYS A 167 -14.36 16.14 34.26
CA LYS A 167 -13.45 15.06 33.87
C LYS A 167 -12.08 15.33 34.49
N PRO A 168 -11.54 14.44 35.33
CA PRO A 168 -10.26 14.70 35.98
C PRO A 168 -9.22 14.97 34.89
N PRO A 169 -8.35 16.00 35.06
CA PRO A 169 -7.20 16.14 34.19
C PRO A 169 -6.50 14.78 34.21
N ALA A 170 -6.34 14.14 33.06
CA ALA A 170 -5.58 12.91 33.07
C ALA A 170 -4.21 13.22 33.70
N GLU A 171 -3.73 12.32 34.57
CA GLU A 171 -2.45 12.47 35.26
C GLU A 171 -1.41 12.93 34.23
N GLN A 172 -0.45 13.76 34.63
CA GLN A 172 0.47 14.47 33.72
C GLN A 172 1.23 13.56 32.70
N GLY A 173 1.12 12.23 32.80
CA GLY A 173 1.57 11.26 31.80
C GLY A 173 0.54 10.77 30.75
N ALA A 174 -0.78 10.94 30.94
CA ALA A 174 -1.84 10.37 30.10
C ALA A 174 -2.79 11.40 29.45
N ALA A 175 -2.84 12.65 29.91
CA ALA A 175 -3.55 13.72 29.20
C ALA A 175 -2.76 14.10 27.94
N GLY A 176 -3.44 14.19 26.79
CA GLY A 176 -2.85 14.39 25.46
C GLY A 176 -1.54 15.16 25.48
N ARG A 177 -0.44 14.47 25.11
CA ARG A 177 0.90 15.06 25.03
C ARG A 177 0.83 16.28 24.10
N ILE A 178 0.75 17.48 24.66
CA ILE A 178 1.09 18.70 23.92
C ILE A 178 2.60 18.64 23.71
N ARG A 179 3.02 17.95 22.64
CA ARG A 179 4.43 17.92 22.22
C ARG A 179 4.73 19.30 21.65
N ARG A 180 5.51 20.10 22.37
CA ARG A 180 6.14 21.28 21.79
C ARG A 180 7.17 20.78 20.78
N ALA A 181 6.98 21.09 19.50
CA ALA A 181 8.02 20.95 18.50
C ALA A 181 9.09 22.04 18.72
N ALA A 182 9.87 21.92 19.80
CA ALA A 182 11.22 22.48 19.80
C ALA A 182 12.06 21.56 18.90
N GLY A 183 12.99 22.11 18.12
CA GLY A 183 13.83 21.38 17.15
C GLY A 183 14.78 20.35 17.75
N ALA A 184 14.24 19.40 18.52
CA ALA A 184 14.81 18.08 18.67
C ALA A 184 14.48 17.31 17.38
N GLU A 185 15.46 16.56 16.86
CA GLU A 185 15.20 15.57 15.82
C GLU A 185 13.94 14.79 16.21
N PRO A 186 12.98 14.63 15.27
CA PRO A 186 11.80 13.86 15.55
C PRO A 186 12.25 12.51 16.10
N PRO A 187 11.65 11.98 17.20
CA PRO A 187 11.86 10.58 17.51
C PRO A 187 11.56 9.83 16.21
N MET A 188 12.52 9.03 15.74
CA MET A 188 12.38 8.24 14.52
C MET A 188 10.96 7.67 14.55
N PRO A 189 10.15 7.89 13.50
CA PRO A 189 8.81 7.33 13.45
C PRO A 189 8.96 5.88 13.88
N THR A 190 8.21 5.44 14.90
CA THR A 190 8.06 4.00 15.14
C THR A 190 7.57 3.46 13.81
N ALA A 191 8.49 2.86 13.06
CA ALA A 191 8.24 2.54 11.68
C ALA A 191 7.06 1.55 11.69
N VAL A 192 5.92 2.00 11.19
CA VAL A 192 4.82 1.12 10.89
C VAL A 192 5.28 0.35 9.67
N PHE A 193 5.99 -0.75 9.91
CA PHE A 193 6.50 -1.58 8.85
C PHE A 193 5.34 -2.30 8.17
N ASP A 194 5.41 -2.37 6.85
CA ASP A 194 4.42 -3.07 6.04
C ASP A 194 4.38 -4.56 6.44
N ASN A 195 3.18 -5.04 6.81
CA ASN A 195 2.93 -6.45 7.13
C ASN A 195 2.43 -7.25 5.92
N ALA A 196 2.30 -6.62 4.75
CA ALA A 196 1.85 -7.27 3.52
C ALA A 196 2.57 -8.58 3.20
N PRO A 197 3.92 -8.72 3.35
CA PRO A 197 4.60 -9.99 3.09
C PRO A 197 4.14 -11.13 4.01
N PHE A 198 3.81 -10.83 5.27
CA PHE A 198 3.31 -11.82 6.22
C PHE A 198 1.90 -12.27 5.85
N TYR A 199 1.02 -11.31 5.53
CA TYR A 199 -0.34 -11.60 5.08
C TYR A 199 -0.37 -12.40 3.78
N ALA A 200 0.45 -12.04 2.79
CA ALA A 200 0.58 -12.79 1.56
C ALA A 200 1.09 -14.22 1.81
N ALA A 201 2.11 -14.38 2.67
CA ALA A 201 2.62 -15.70 3.04
C ALA A 201 1.55 -16.57 3.73
N ASP A 202 0.73 -16.00 4.62
CA ASP A 202 -0.35 -16.73 5.30
C ASP A 202 -1.46 -17.13 4.32
N ILE A 203 -1.85 -16.25 3.40
CA ILE A 203 -2.82 -16.57 2.34
C ILE A 203 -2.32 -17.73 1.50
N ILE A 204 -1.05 -17.70 1.08
CA ILE A 204 -0.46 -18.74 0.25
C ILE A 204 -0.40 -20.07 1.03
N ARG A 205 0.15 -20.05 2.25
CA ARG A 205 0.23 -21.24 3.13
C ARG A 205 -1.12 -21.90 3.38
N SER A 206 -2.19 -21.12 3.48
CA SER A 206 -3.54 -21.64 3.73
C SER A 206 -4.06 -22.55 2.61
N ARG A 207 -3.52 -22.43 1.38
CA ARG A 207 -3.99 -23.18 0.21
C ARG A 207 -2.99 -24.21 -0.33
N ILE A 208 -1.69 -24.08 -0.03
CA ILE A 208 -0.65 -24.96 -0.60
C ILE A 208 -0.44 -26.28 0.17
N ASN A 209 -1.34 -26.65 1.08
CA ASN A 209 -1.42 -27.96 1.73
C ASN A 209 -0.09 -28.46 2.33
N GLY A 210 0.69 -27.57 2.96
CA GLY A 210 1.97 -27.90 3.60
C GLY A 210 3.17 -28.01 2.65
N LEU A 211 2.99 -27.76 1.35
CA LEU A 211 4.11 -27.63 0.42
C LEU A 211 5.03 -26.47 0.86
N VAL A 212 6.35 -26.69 0.85
CA VAL A 212 7.35 -25.67 1.17
C VAL A 212 8.19 -25.41 -0.08
N PRO A 213 7.94 -24.33 -0.83
CA PRO A 213 8.72 -24.00 -2.01
C PRO A 213 10.20 -23.78 -1.65
N ARG A 214 11.10 -24.48 -2.35
CA ARG A 214 12.55 -24.29 -2.19
C ARG A 214 13.09 -23.17 -3.08
N ILE A 215 12.48 -22.98 -4.25
CA ILE A 215 12.95 -22.02 -5.24
C ILE A 215 11.81 -21.10 -5.66
N ALA A 216 12.06 -19.80 -5.58
CA ALA A 216 11.21 -18.79 -6.16
C ALA A 216 11.67 -18.46 -7.58
N PHE A 217 10.75 -18.43 -8.55
CA PHE A 217 11.01 -17.99 -9.92
C PHE A 217 10.33 -16.67 -10.18
N ILE A 218 10.99 -15.79 -10.93
CA ILE A 218 10.33 -14.63 -11.57
C ILE A 218 10.46 -14.79 -13.07
N LEU A 219 9.34 -15.01 -13.75
CA LEU A 219 9.28 -15.22 -15.19
C LEU A 219 9.09 -13.89 -15.90
N GLY A 220 10.09 -13.50 -16.70
CA GLY A 220 10.00 -12.35 -17.58
C GLY A 220 9.15 -12.59 -18.84
N SER A 221 9.08 -11.57 -19.68
CA SER A 221 8.36 -11.59 -20.95
C SER A 221 8.76 -12.79 -21.81
N GLY A 222 7.78 -13.56 -22.29
CA GLY A 222 8.00 -14.70 -23.19
C GLY A 222 8.36 -16.03 -22.50
N LEU A 223 8.48 -16.07 -21.16
CA LEU A 223 8.82 -17.27 -20.39
C LEU A 223 7.65 -17.84 -19.57
N GLY A 224 6.46 -17.25 -19.67
CA GLY A 224 5.27 -17.67 -18.91
C GLY A 224 4.86 -19.13 -19.12
N GLU A 225 5.16 -19.72 -20.28
CA GLU A 225 4.89 -21.13 -20.59
C GLU A 225 5.63 -22.10 -19.66
N LEU A 226 6.72 -21.67 -19.00
CA LEU A 226 7.39 -22.52 -18.01
C LEU A 226 6.46 -22.83 -16.82
N ALA A 227 5.59 -21.89 -16.44
CA ALA A 227 4.62 -22.12 -15.37
C ALA A 227 3.57 -23.18 -15.72
N GLU A 228 3.33 -23.44 -17.01
CA GLU A 228 2.42 -24.49 -17.47
C GLU A 228 2.98 -25.90 -17.29
N LYS A 229 4.30 -26.01 -17.04
CA LYS A 229 4.98 -27.28 -16.75
C LYS A 229 5.02 -27.62 -15.25
N ILE A 230 4.40 -26.78 -14.41
CA ILE A 230 4.33 -27.03 -12.96
C ILE A 230 3.26 -28.09 -12.69
N ASP A 231 3.68 -29.17 -12.04
CA ASP A 231 2.81 -30.23 -11.57
C ASP A 231 2.04 -29.80 -10.32
N SER A 232 0.76 -30.21 -10.26
CA SER A 232 -0.19 -29.85 -9.20
C SER A 232 -0.22 -28.34 -8.87
N PRO A 233 -0.44 -27.47 -9.88
CA PRO A 233 -0.32 -26.03 -9.69
C PRO A 233 -1.48 -25.48 -8.85
N ILE A 234 -1.12 -24.58 -7.93
CA ILE A 234 -2.04 -23.74 -7.16
C ILE A 234 -1.74 -22.30 -7.54
N THR A 235 -2.71 -21.66 -8.18
CA THR A 235 -2.56 -20.31 -8.74
C THR A 235 -3.20 -19.27 -7.84
N PHE A 236 -2.50 -18.15 -7.68
CA PHE A 236 -2.94 -16.98 -6.93
C PHE A 236 -2.89 -15.74 -7.84
N SER A 237 -3.94 -14.94 -7.86
CA SER A 237 -3.88 -13.62 -8.50
C SER A 237 -3.02 -12.67 -7.65
N TYR A 238 -2.28 -11.75 -8.26
CA TYR A 238 -1.58 -10.72 -7.48
C TYR A 238 -2.53 -9.80 -6.71
N GLU A 239 -3.79 -9.67 -7.15
CA GLU A 239 -4.80 -8.86 -6.46
C GLU A 239 -5.20 -9.41 -5.09
N GLU A 240 -5.11 -10.73 -4.89
CA GLU A 240 -5.40 -11.36 -3.60
C GLU A 240 -4.18 -11.44 -2.68
N LEU A 241 -3.00 -11.07 -3.16
CA LEU A 241 -1.75 -11.13 -2.41
C LEU A 241 -1.29 -9.72 -2.03
N PRO A 242 -1.48 -9.28 -0.77
CA PRO A 242 -1.05 -7.97 -0.32
C PRO A 242 0.43 -7.71 -0.65
N GLY A 243 0.70 -6.54 -1.25
CA GLY A 243 2.06 -6.12 -1.59
C GLY A 243 2.64 -6.76 -2.85
N PHE A 244 1.92 -7.65 -3.54
CA PHE A 244 2.34 -8.14 -4.85
C PHE A 244 2.10 -7.08 -5.94
N PRO A 245 2.96 -7.03 -6.97
CA PRO A 245 2.87 -6.00 -8.00
C PRO A 245 1.75 -6.32 -8.99
N VAL A 246 0.56 -5.77 -8.81
CA VAL A 246 -0.47 -5.79 -9.86
C VAL A 246 0.08 -5.06 -11.09
N SER A 247 0.40 -5.80 -12.15
CA SER A 247 1.11 -5.31 -13.34
C SER A 247 0.14 -4.62 -14.29
N THR A 248 0.57 -3.51 -14.87
CA THR A 248 -0.14 -2.83 -15.99
C THR A 248 0.52 -3.11 -17.35
N VAL A 249 1.58 -3.92 -17.38
CA VAL A 249 2.40 -4.19 -18.58
C VAL A 249 1.91 -5.44 -19.31
N HIS A 250 1.76 -5.34 -20.64
CA HIS A 250 1.35 -6.46 -21.49
C HIS A 250 2.38 -7.59 -21.50
N GLY A 251 1.93 -8.82 -21.23
CA GLY A 251 2.78 -10.01 -21.14
C GLY A 251 3.03 -10.51 -19.71
N HIS A 252 2.50 -9.82 -18.70
CA HIS A 252 2.51 -10.25 -17.31
C HIS A 252 1.10 -10.63 -16.87
N ALA A 253 0.88 -11.93 -16.68
CA ALA A 253 -0.43 -12.49 -16.30
C ALA A 253 -0.90 -11.97 -14.93
N GLY A 254 0.05 -11.61 -14.05
CA GLY A 254 -0.28 -11.11 -12.72
C GLY A 254 -0.64 -12.24 -11.76
N GLU A 255 0.06 -13.37 -11.86
CA GLU A 255 -0.25 -14.59 -11.12
C GLU A 255 0.98 -15.18 -10.44
N LEU A 256 0.81 -15.73 -9.25
CA LEU A 256 1.78 -16.61 -8.59
C LEU A 256 1.31 -18.05 -8.72
N VAL A 257 2.14 -18.94 -9.24
CA VAL A 257 1.86 -20.38 -9.37
C VAL A 257 2.77 -21.14 -8.43
N VAL A 258 2.19 -21.90 -7.50
CA VAL A 258 2.94 -22.75 -6.56
C VAL A 258 2.68 -24.22 -6.88
N GLY A 259 3.72 -25.04 -6.92
CA GLY A 259 3.59 -26.47 -7.22
C GLY A 259 4.95 -27.15 -7.28
N THR A 260 5.07 -28.19 -8.09
CA THR A 260 6.34 -28.93 -8.26
C THR A 260 6.82 -28.80 -9.71
N LEU A 261 8.10 -28.49 -9.92
CA LEU A 261 8.70 -28.44 -11.25
C LEU A 261 9.95 -29.31 -11.25
N ALA A 262 10.00 -30.31 -12.13
CA ALA A 262 11.10 -31.28 -12.19
C ALA A 262 11.40 -31.92 -10.81
N GLY A 263 10.36 -32.24 -10.04
CA GLY A 263 10.48 -32.83 -8.70
C GLY A 263 10.80 -31.85 -7.57
N VAL A 264 11.04 -30.57 -7.86
CA VAL A 264 11.37 -29.55 -6.86
C VAL A 264 10.15 -28.69 -6.54
N PRO A 265 9.81 -28.45 -5.26
CA PRO A 265 8.79 -27.48 -4.87
C PRO A 265 9.18 -26.05 -5.26
N VAL A 266 8.33 -25.37 -6.03
CA VAL A 266 8.60 -24.04 -6.57
C VAL A 266 7.44 -23.07 -6.36
N ALA A 267 7.76 -21.78 -6.27
CA ALA A 267 6.81 -20.68 -6.32
C ALA A 267 7.19 -19.75 -7.47
N CYS A 268 6.30 -19.57 -8.43
CA CYS A 268 6.62 -19.00 -9.73
C CYS A 268 5.76 -17.77 -10.05
N MET A 269 6.39 -16.60 -10.09
CA MET A 269 5.74 -15.34 -10.48
C MET A 269 5.65 -15.22 -12.00
N LYS A 270 4.43 -15.23 -12.54
CA LYS A 270 4.12 -14.96 -13.95
C LYS A 270 4.01 -13.45 -14.17
N GLY A 271 5.18 -12.83 -14.18
CA GLY A 271 5.38 -11.40 -14.37
C GLY A 271 5.83 -10.69 -13.11
N ARG A 272 6.29 -9.44 -13.28
CA ARG A 272 6.90 -8.64 -12.22
C ARG A 272 6.38 -7.21 -12.25
N GLY A 273 6.67 -6.47 -11.18
CA GLY A 273 6.61 -5.02 -11.18
C GLY A 273 7.95 -4.41 -11.58
N HIS A 274 7.89 -3.23 -12.21
CA HIS A 274 9.06 -2.47 -12.65
C HIS A 274 9.09 -1.08 -12.02
N PHE A 275 10.29 -0.50 -11.99
CA PHE A 275 10.49 0.86 -11.50
C PHE A 275 9.68 1.89 -12.32
N TYR A 276 9.66 1.76 -13.65
CA TYR A 276 8.94 2.68 -14.54
C TYR A 276 7.41 2.69 -14.35
N GLU A 277 6.85 1.78 -13.55
CA GLU A 277 5.42 1.79 -13.20
C GLU A 277 5.08 2.83 -12.12
N GLY A 278 6.06 3.60 -11.65
CA GLY A 278 5.83 4.74 -10.75
C GLY A 278 5.67 4.39 -9.27
N ARG A 279 5.98 3.14 -8.87
CA ARG A 279 5.88 2.65 -7.49
C ARG A 279 7.21 2.68 -6.70
N GLY A 280 8.26 3.22 -7.30
CA GLY A 280 9.59 3.30 -6.71
C GLY A 280 10.37 1.97 -6.71
N MET A 281 11.58 1.99 -6.16
CA MET A 281 12.50 0.84 -6.17
C MET A 281 12.02 -0.34 -5.31
N SER A 282 11.11 -0.11 -4.36
CA SER A 282 10.56 -1.16 -3.49
C SER A 282 9.46 -2.00 -4.13
N VAL A 283 9.15 -1.79 -5.42
CA VAL A 283 8.02 -2.42 -6.14
C VAL A 283 8.00 -3.96 -6.07
N MET A 284 9.17 -4.60 -5.95
CA MET A 284 9.30 -6.06 -5.82
C MET A 284 9.56 -6.53 -4.38
N THR A 285 9.84 -5.63 -3.44
CA THR A 285 10.37 -5.98 -2.12
C THR A 285 9.42 -6.87 -1.32
N SER A 286 8.12 -6.57 -1.32
CA SER A 286 7.13 -7.37 -0.57
C SER A 286 6.96 -8.77 -1.15
N ALA A 287 6.97 -8.93 -2.47
CA ALA A 287 6.93 -10.24 -3.12
C ALA A 287 8.17 -11.09 -2.77
N ILE A 288 9.37 -10.48 -2.83
CA ILE A 288 10.62 -11.16 -2.46
C ILE A 288 10.66 -11.57 -0.99
N ARG A 289 10.21 -10.70 -0.09
CA ARG A 289 10.08 -11.02 1.34
C ARG A 289 9.06 -12.13 1.59
N THR A 290 8.01 -12.20 0.79
CA THR A 290 7.03 -13.31 0.85
C THR A 290 7.71 -14.63 0.52
N PHE A 291 8.56 -14.70 -0.51
CA PHE A 291 9.32 -15.93 -0.81
C PHE A 291 10.23 -16.36 0.33
N LYS A 292 10.92 -15.41 0.98
CA LYS A 292 11.73 -15.71 2.16
C LYS A 292 10.89 -16.32 3.28
N LEU A 293 9.69 -15.76 3.53
CA LEU A 293 8.77 -16.28 4.54
C LEU A 293 8.23 -17.66 4.16
N LEU A 294 7.94 -17.92 2.89
CA LEU A 294 7.46 -19.23 2.41
C LEU A 294 8.51 -20.35 2.55
N GLY A 295 9.77 -20.01 2.80
CA GLY A 295 10.86 -20.97 3.00
C GLY A 295 11.76 -21.15 1.78
N CYS A 296 11.61 -20.32 0.73
CA CYS A 296 12.51 -20.39 -0.41
C CYS A 296 13.96 -20.13 0.04
N GLU A 297 14.88 -20.89 -0.53
CA GLU A 297 16.33 -20.77 -0.32
C GLU A 297 16.96 -19.92 -1.44
N ILE A 298 16.38 -20.01 -2.65
CA ILE A 298 16.91 -19.45 -3.89
C ILE A 298 15.82 -18.63 -4.59
N LEU A 299 16.21 -17.45 -5.09
CA LEU A 299 15.50 -16.70 -6.10
C LEU A 299 16.16 -16.94 -7.46
N PHE A 300 15.44 -17.53 -8.41
CA PHE A 300 15.82 -17.62 -9.81
C PHE A 300 15.10 -16.53 -10.61
N SER A 301 15.80 -15.43 -10.92
CA SER A 301 15.24 -14.32 -11.70
C SER A 301 15.53 -14.47 -13.19
N THR A 302 14.52 -14.30 -14.03
CA THR A 302 14.67 -14.36 -15.50
C THR A 302 14.19 -13.07 -16.14
N ASN A 303 14.89 -12.51 -17.13
CA ASN A 303 14.43 -11.29 -17.80
C ASN A 303 14.77 -11.27 -19.28
N ALA A 304 14.01 -10.50 -20.06
CA ALA A 304 14.44 -10.09 -21.39
C ALA A 304 15.39 -8.88 -21.27
N ALA A 305 16.38 -8.80 -22.15
CA ALA A 305 17.39 -7.74 -22.12
C ALA A 305 18.06 -7.49 -23.48
N GLY A 306 18.68 -6.31 -23.61
CA GLY A 306 19.57 -5.98 -24.71
C GLY A 306 21.01 -6.41 -24.43
N SER A 307 21.71 -6.93 -25.43
CA SER A 307 23.15 -7.22 -25.33
C SER A 307 23.98 -5.96 -25.62
N LEU A 308 24.95 -5.68 -24.75
CA LEU A 308 25.98 -4.65 -24.96
C LEU A 308 27.21 -5.22 -25.71
N ARG A 309 27.18 -6.50 -26.07
CA ARG A 309 28.25 -7.23 -26.76
C ARG A 309 27.78 -7.69 -28.14
N PRO A 310 28.39 -7.21 -29.23
CA PRO A 310 28.00 -7.60 -30.60
C PRO A 310 28.03 -9.12 -30.83
N GLU A 311 28.93 -9.85 -30.18
CA GLU A 311 29.07 -11.30 -30.32
C GLU A 311 27.99 -12.12 -29.59
N VAL A 312 27.19 -11.48 -28.71
CA VAL A 312 26.09 -12.13 -27.99
C VAL A 312 24.76 -11.72 -28.62
N GLU A 313 24.36 -12.48 -29.63
CA GLU A 313 23.23 -12.20 -30.50
C GLU A 313 21.86 -12.51 -29.85
N PRO A 314 20.74 -11.96 -30.37
CA PRO A 314 19.39 -12.32 -29.95
C PRO A 314 19.13 -13.84 -29.97
N GLY A 315 18.46 -14.35 -28.93
CA GLY A 315 18.28 -15.78 -28.69
C GLY A 315 19.31 -16.39 -27.74
N SER A 316 20.40 -15.68 -27.44
CA SER A 316 21.40 -16.10 -26.46
C SER A 316 20.89 -16.02 -25.03
N LEU A 317 21.49 -16.81 -24.14
CA LEU A 317 21.29 -16.74 -22.69
C LEU A 317 22.55 -16.21 -22.01
N VAL A 318 22.37 -15.36 -21.00
CA VAL A 318 23.46 -14.80 -20.19
C VAL A 318 23.16 -15.03 -18.71
N ALA A 319 24.00 -15.80 -18.02
CA ALA A 319 24.00 -15.88 -16.57
C ALA A 319 24.62 -14.60 -15.99
N LEU A 320 23.85 -13.88 -15.17
CA LEU A 320 24.30 -12.62 -14.59
C LEU A 320 25.26 -12.90 -13.44
N ASN A 321 26.45 -12.30 -13.47
CA ASN A 321 27.47 -12.50 -12.44
C ASN A 321 27.67 -11.28 -11.51
N ASP A 322 27.22 -10.10 -11.94
CA ASP A 322 27.14 -8.89 -11.13
C ASP A 322 26.15 -7.88 -11.76
N HIS A 323 25.92 -6.75 -11.09
CA HIS A 323 25.16 -5.64 -11.67
C HIS A 323 25.71 -4.24 -11.38
N ILE A 324 25.34 -3.30 -12.25
CA ILE A 324 25.50 -1.86 -12.05
C ILE A 324 24.11 -1.24 -11.99
N ASN A 325 23.77 -0.62 -10.86
CA ASN A 325 22.48 0.03 -10.70
C ASN A 325 22.53 1.46 -11.25
N THR A 326 21.74 1.78 -12.29
CA THR A 326 21.54 3.17 -12.77
C THR A 326 20.13 3.71 -12.48
N MET A 327 19.27 2.91 -11.84
CA MET A 327 17.97 3.39 -11.36
C MET A 327 18.16 4.34 -10.16
N PRO A 328 17.27 5.33 -9.96
CA PRO A 328 17.41 6.29 -8.87
C PRO A 328 17.11 5.63 -7.51
N GLY A 329 18.14 5.53 -6.67
CA GLY A 329 18.07 4.95 -5.32
C GLY A 329 18.12 3.42 -5.31
N THR A 330 17.75 2.82 -4.17
CA THR A 330 17.69 1.36 -3.98
C THR A 330 16.43 0.96 -3.21
N PRO A 331 16.00 -0.32 -3.27
CA PRO A 331 14.79 -0.79 -2.57
C PRO A 331 14.82 -0.64 -1.05
N THR A 332 16.02 -0.53 -0.47
CA THR A 332 16.27 -0.49 0.98
C THR A 332 16.52 0.93 1.53
N VAL A 333 16.31 1.97 0.72
CA VAL A 333 16.30 3.37 1.20
C VAL A 333 15.06 3.59 2.10
N GLY A 334 15.26 4.25 3.23
CA GLY A 334 14.22 4.46 4.26
C GLY A 334 14.53 3.71 5.56
N PRO A 335 13.59 3.64 6.52
CA PRO A 335 13.74 2.86 7.75
C PRO A 335 14.03 1.37 7.46
N ASN A 336 14.98 0.76 8.18
CA ASN A 336 15.31 -0.65 8.01
C ASN A 336 14.33 -1.54 8.77
N ASP A 337 13.81 -2.57 8.11
CA ASP A 337 12.98 -3.60 8.73
C ASP A 337 13.85 -4.78 9.18
N GLU A 338 14.24 -4.76 10.45
CA GLU A 338 15.14 -5.76 11.06
C GLU A 338 14.55 -7.18 11.08
N ARG A 339 13.25 -7.34 10.83
CA ARG A 339 12.61 -8.66 10.68
C ARG A 339 13.09 -9.41 9.44
N PHE A 340 13.61 -8.69 8.44
CA PHE A 340 14.07 -9.27 7.18
C PHE A 340 15.59 -9.21 7.03
N GLY A 341 16.23 -8.11 7.42
CA GLY A 341 17.65 -7.94 7.15
C GLY A 341 18.30 -6.79 7.91
N GLU A 342 19.63 -6.77 7.85
CA GLU A 342 20.45 -5.75 8.50
C GLU A 342 20.38 -4.40 7.79
N ARG A 343 20.70 -3.32 8.52
CA ARG A 343 20.74 -1.96 7.97
C ARG A 343 21.71 -1.82 6.80
N PHE A 344 22.84 -2.51 6.88
CA PHE A 344 23.88 -2.56 5.86
C PHE A 344 24.18 -4.03 5.58
N PHE A 345 24.20 -4.40 4.30
CA PHE A 345 24.44 -5.78 3.87
C PHE A 345 25.32 -5.77 2.64
N SER A 346 26.08 -6.85 2.45
CA SER A 346 27.00 -6.99 1.32
C SER A 346 26.26 -7.42 0.06
N LEU A 347 26.65 -6.85 -1.08
CA LEU A 347 26.31 -7.35 -2.42
C LEU A 347 27.44 -8.20 -3.03
N ALA A 348 28.53 -8.45 -2.29
CA ALA A 348 29.50 -9.45 -2.71
C ALA A 348 28.81 -10.81 -2.89
N ASN A 349 29.05 -11.47 -4.02
CA ASN A 349 28.36 -12.70 -4.40
C ASN A 349 26.82 -12.54 -4.37
N ALA A 350 26.30 -11.38 -4.81
CA ALA A 350 24.86 -11.19 -4.99
C ALA A 350 24.28 -12.25 -5.92
N TYR A 351 25.01 -12.61 -6.97
CA TYR A 351 24.70 -13.71 -7.88
C TYR A 351 25.57 -14.92 -7.52
N ASP A 352 24.97 -15.91 -6.87
CA ASP A 352 25.67 -16.99 -6.18
C ASP A 352 26.57 -17.79 -7.14
N ALA A 353 27.88 -17.76 -6.88
CA ALA A 353 28.89 -18.35 -7.75
C ALA A 353 28.76 -19.88 -7.89
N ASP A 354 28.34 -20.58 -6.84
CA ASP A 354 28.18 -22.03 -6.86
C ASP A 354 27.03 -22.40 -7.80
N TYR A 355 25.90 -21.69 -7.70
CA TYR A 355 24.78 -21.93 -8.61
C TYR A 355 25.04 -21.48 -10.05
N ARG A 356 25.86 -20.44 -10.27
CA ARG A 356 26.32 -20.10 -11.63
C ARG A 356 27.18 -21.22 -12.22
N ALA A 357 28.04 -21.85 -11.43
CA ALA A 357 28.81 -23.02 -11.88
C ALA A 357 27.90 -24.19 -12.29
N VAL A 358 26.82 -24.44 -11.53
CA VAL A 358 25.81 -25.44 -11.90
C VAL A 358 25.13 -25.08 -13.22
N LEU A 359 24.76 -23.81 -13.45
CA LEU A 359 24.19 -23.38 -14.73
C LEU A 359 25.14 -23.62 -15.90
N GLN A 360 26.43 -23.34 -15.72
CA GLN A 360 27.45 -23.59 -16.75
C GLN A 360 27.59 -25.08 -17.07
N GLU A 361 27.56 -25.94 -16.05
CA GLU A 361 27.56 -27.39 -16.22
C GLU A 361 26.33 -27.86 -17.02
N VAL A 362 25.14 -27.39 -16.65
CA VAL A 362 23.89 -27.74 -17.34
C VAL A 362 23.91 -27.27 -18.79
N ALA A 363 24.35 -26.03 -19.07
CA ALA A 363 24.43 -25.53 -20.45
C ALA A 363 25.37 -26.37 -21.31
N ARG A 364 26.53 -26.77 -20.76
CA ARG A 364 27.48 -27.67 -21.42
C ARG A 364 26.88 -29.04 -21.70
N GLU A 365 26.15 -29.63 -20.75
CA GLU A 365 25.45 -30.91 -20.94
C GLU A 365 24.35 -30.85 -21.99
N GLN A 366 23.65 -29.71 -22.09
CA GLN A 366 22.57 -29.48 -23.05
C GLN A 366 23.07 -28.99 -24.42
N GLY A 367 24.37 -28.72 -24.57
CA GLY A 367 25.00 -28.41 -25.85
C GLY A 367 24.72 -27.00 -26.39
N PHE A 368 24.49 -26.01 -25.51
CA PHE A 368 24.34 -24.60 -25.93
C PHE A 368 25.26 -23.67 -25.11
N PRO A 369 25.71 -22.54 -25.68
CA PRO A 369 26.53 -21.57 -24.96
C PRO A 369 25.70 -20.83 -23.89
N LEU A 370 26.28 -20.69 -22.69
CA LEU A 370 25.76 -19.81 -21.65
C LEU A 370 26.83 -18.79 -21.29
N HIS A 371 26.64 -17.55 -21.77
CA HIS A 371 27.59 -16.49 -21.46
C HIS A 371 27.43 -16.05 -20.00
N GLU A 372 28.49 -15.47 -19.42
CA GLU A 372 28.36 -14.67 -18.20
C GLU A 372 28.49 -13.17 -18.51
N GLY A 373 27.89 -12.33 -17.67
CA GLY A 373 28.01 -10.88 -17.84
C GLY A 373 27.41 -10.04 -16.71
N VAL A 374 27.88 -8.80 -16.64
CA VAL A 374 27.39 -7.75 -15.74
C VAL A 374 26.13 -7.12 -16.32
N PHE A 375 25.06 -7.10 -15.53
CA PHE A 375 23.79 -6.46 -15.88
C PHE A 375 23.76 -4.99 -15.48
N VAL A 376 23.40 -4.10 -16.39
CA VAL A 376 23.17 -2.68 -16.08
C VAL A 376 21.67 -2.42 -16.06
N SER A 377 21.13 -2.00 -14.92
CA SER A 377 19.73 -1.60 -14.86
C SER A 377 19.56 -0.23 -15.50
N TYR A 378 18.44 -0.01 -16.22
CA TYR A 378 18.00 1.29 -16.72
C TYR A 378 16.59 1.60 -16.21
N PRO A 379 16.26 2.85 -15.84
CA PRO A 379 14.94 3.17 -15.27
C PRO A 379 13.77 2.91 -16.24
N GLY A 380 13.93 3.20 -17.53
CA GLY A 380 12.83 3.17 -18.51
C GLY A 380 11.76 4.25 -18.26
N PRO A 381 10.62 4.23 -18.97
CA PRO A 381 10.17 3.19 -19.90
C PRO A 381 10.68 3.36 -21.34
N ASN A 382 11.32 4.49 -21.69
CA ASN A 382 12.01 4.60 -22.97
C ASN A 382 13.19 3.61 -23.03
N PHE A 383 13.50 3.09 -24.22
CA PHE A 383 14.79 2.43 -24.44
C PHE A 383 15.93 3.44 -24.31
N GLU A 384 17.13 2.93 -24.12
CA GLU A 384 18.34 3.72 -24.00
C GLU A 384 18.67 4.37 -25.35
N THR A 385 19.36 5.50 -25.31
CA THR A 385 20.01 6.09 -26.49
C THR A 385 21.31 5.36 -26.80
N ALA A 386 21.76 5.41 -28.06
CA ALA A 386 23.07 4.87 -28.44
C ALA A 386 24.25 5.48 -27.64
N ALA A 387 24.12 6.72 -27.16
CA ALA A 387 25.13 7.35 -26.31
C ALA A 387 25.16 6.75 -24.90
N GLU A 388 23.99 6.51 -24.30
CA GLU A 388 23.88 5.79 -23.02
C GLU A 388 24.40 4.36 -23.15
N ILE A 389 24.13 3.67 -24.26
CA ILE A 389 24.66 2.32 -24.51
C ILE A 389 26.19 2.30 -24.56
N ARG A 390 26.83 3.23 -25.27
CA ARG A 390 28.30 3.36 -25.26
C ARG A 390 28.84 3.66 -23.87
N MET A 391 28.15 4.52 -23.10
CA MET A 391 28.50 4.77 -21.71
C MET A 391 28.40 3.48 -20.88
N MET A 392 27.34 2.69 -21.05
CA MET A 392 27.15 1.42 -20.34
C MET A 392 28.24 0.39 -20.68
N GLN A 393 28.73 0.36 -21.92
CA GLN A 393 29.90 -0.43 -22.29
C GLN A 393 31.17 0.07 -21.58
N ILE A 394 31.40 1.38 -21.53
CA ILE A 394 32.57 1.99 -20.89
C ILE A 394 32.62 1.68 -19.39
N ILE A 395 31.47 1.68 -18.69
CA ILE A 395 31.41 1.35 -17.26
C ILE A 395 31.45 -0.16 -16.98
N GLY A 396 31.62 -1.01 -18.00
CA GLY A 396 31.81 -2.46 -17.86
C GLY A 396 30.51 -3.30 -17.93
N GLY A 397 29.44 -2.73 -18.46
CA GLY A 397 28.18 -3.45 -18.70
C GLY A 397 28.27 -4.44 -19.85
N HIS A 398 27.57 -5.57 -19.72
CA HIS A 398 27.48 -6.60 -20.77
C HIS A 398 26.05 -6.81 -21.26
N VAL A 399 25.06 -6.54 -20.40
CA VAL A 399 23.63 -6.69 -20.66
C VAL A 399 22.92 -5.48 -20.06
N VAL A 400 21.87 -4.96 -20.71
CA VAL A 400 21.05 -3.85 -20.21
C VAL A 400 19.58 -4.23 -20.15
N GLY A 401 18.88 -3.83 -19.08
CA GLY A 401 17.44 -4.01 -18.98
C GLY A 401 16.79 -3.23 -17.84
N MET A 402 15.46 -3.30 -17.75
CA MET A 402 14.65 -2.41 -16.90
C MET A 402 14.11 -3.09 -15.62
N SER A 403 14.77 -4.14 -15.14
CA SER A 403 14.33 -4.95 -13.98
C SER A 403 15.55 -5.52 -13.24
N VAL A 404 15.43 -6.71 -12.63
CA VAL A 404 16.49 -7.48 -11.95
C VAL A 404 16.99 -6.82 -10.67
N VAL A 405 17.58 -5.64 -10.76
CA VAL A 405 18.27 -5.00 -9.64
C VAL A 405 17.35 -4.79 -8.41
N PRO A 406 16.09 -4.33 -8.55
CA PRO A 406 15.19 -4.20 -7.40
C PRO A 406 14.93 -5.51 -6.64
N GLU A 407 14.66 -6.60 -7.36
CA GLU A 407 14.42 -7.91 -6.75
C GLU A 407 15.71 -8.53 -6.18
N VAL A 408 16.86 -8.37 -6.85
CA VAL A 408 18.15 -8.89 -6.35
C VAL A 408 18.55 -8.19 -5.06
N ILE A 409 18.52 -6.86 -5.00
CA ILE A 409 18.89 -6.13 -3.78
C ILE A 409 17.93 -6.51 -2.62
N SER A 410 16.63 -6.63 -2.90
CA SER A 410 15.64 -7.07 -1.91
C SER A 410 15.91 -8.50 -1.41
N ALA A 411 16.31 -9.40 -2.31
CA ALA A 411 16.62 -10.79 -2.00
C ALA A 411 17.89 -10.91 -1.14
N ARG A 412 18.93 -10.16 -1.48
CA ARG A 412 20.16 -10.11 -0.68
C ARG A 412 19.94 -9.52 0.70
N HIS A 413 19.10 -8.48 0.81
CA HIS A 413 18.70 -7.92 2.12
C HIS A 413 18.08 -8.98 3.03
N CYS A 414 17.18 -9.83 2.51
CA CYS A 414 16.51 -10.87 3.29
C CYS A 414 17.22 -12.24 3.31
N GLY A 415 18.46 -12.29 2.83
CA GLY A 415 19.29 -13.50 2.87
C GLY A 415 18.84 -14.62 1.91
N LEU A 416 18.11 -14.31 0.84
CA LEU A 416 17.86 -15.24 -0.27
C LEU A 416 19.07 -15.29 -1.20
N LYS A 417 19.52 -16.50 -1.56
CA LYS A 417 20.52 -16.67 -2.63
C LYS A 417 19.88 -16.33 -3.96
N VAL A 418 20.63 -15.76 -4.89
CA VAL A 418 20.09 -15.35 -6.19
C VAL A 418 20.85 -16.03 -7.31
N VAL A 419 20.09 -16.51 -8.28
CA VAL A 419 20.52 -16.91 -9.61
C VAL A 419 19.75 -16.05 -10.59
N ALA A 420 20.40 -15.51 -11.62
CA ALA A 420 19.68 -14.74 -12.63
C ALA A 420 20.21 -15.01 -14.03
N VAL A 421 19.28 -15.12 -14.98
CA VAL A 421 19.58 -15.37 -16.39
C VAL A 421 18.78 -14.41 -17.27
N SER A 422 19.47 -13.68 -18.13
CA SER A 422 18.84 -12.85 -19.15
C SER A 422 18.71 -13.63 -20.46
N ALA A 423 17.53 -13.54 -21.08
CA ALA A 423 17.31 -13.87 -22.48
C ALA A 423 17.59 -12.63 -23.33
N ILE A 424 18.56 -12.72 -24.23
CA ILE A 424 18.91 -11.60 -25.11
C ILE A 424 17.88 -11.51 -26.22
N THR A 425 17.18 -10.38 -26.31
CA THR A 425 16.12 -10.14 -27.30
C THR A 425 16.57 -9.24 -28.44
N ASN A 426 17.64 -8.49 -28.24
CA ASN A 426 18.16 -7.53 -29.21
C ASN A 426 19.62 -7.22 -28.87
N LEU A 427 20.39 -6.74 -29.85
CA LEU A 427 21.55 -5.90 -29.56
C LEU A 427 21.03 -4.56 -29.01
N ALA A 428 21.78 -3.94 -28.11
CA ALA A 428 21.41 -2.66 -27.54
C ALA A 428 21.40 -1.54 -28.59
N GLU A 429 20.70 -0.44 -28.29
CA GLU A 429 20.50 0.68 -29.22
C GLU A 429 21.82 1.17 -29.84
N GLY A 430 21.84 1.32 -31.16
CA GLY A 430 23.02 1.73 -31.92
C GLY A 430 24.07 0.65 -32.18
N LEU A 431 23.90 -0.58 -31.68
CA LEU A 431 24.78 -1.72 -31.99
C LEU A 431 24.26 -2.61 -33.12
N GLY A 432 22.95 -2.58 -33.39
CA GLY A 432 22.31 -3.30 -34.49
C GLY A 432 21.52 -2.37 -35.42
N SER A 433 20.91 -2.95 -36.45
CA SER A 433 20.04 -2.24 -37.40
C SER A 433 18.54 -2.37 -37.10
N ILE A 434 18.18 -3.15 -36.08
CA ILE A 434 16.79 -3.42 -35.69
C ILE A 434 16.26 -2.29 -34.82
N GLN A 435 15.11 -1.72 -35.19
CA GLN A 435 14.39 -0.77 -34.36
C GLN A 435 13.79 -1.47 -33.13
N LEU A 436 14.08 -0.95 -31.94
CA LEU A 436 13.61 -1.52 -30.68
C LEU A 436 12.12 -1.26 -30.44
N SER A 437 11.39 -2.30 -30.03
CA SER A 437 9.99 -2.22 -29.63
C SER A 437 9.62 -3.37 -28.70
N HIS A 438 8.53 -3.21 -27.94
CA HIS A 438 8.01 -4.29 -27.10
C HIS A 438 7.60 -5.52 -27.91
N GLU A 439 7.02 -5.32 -29.10
CA GLU A 439 6.67 -6.41 -30.01
C GLU A 439 7.91 -7.18 -30.47
N GLN A 440 8.99 -6.48 -30.81
CA GLN A 440 10.26 -7.07 -31.18
C GLN A 440 10.86 -7.88 -30.03
N THR A 441 10.78 -7.36 -28.80
CA THR A 441 11.23 -8.06 -27.59
C THR A 441 10.49 -9.38 -27.40
N LEU A 442 9.15 -9.37 -27.51
CA LEU A 442 8.32 -10.57 -27.38
C LEU A 442 8.62 -11.62 -28.45
N LYS A 443 8.83 -11.20 -29.71
CA LYS A 443 9.19 -12.10 -30.81
C LYS A 443 10.55 -12.76 -30.59
N ALA A 444 11.55 -11.98 -30.20
CA ALA A 444 12.91 -12.49 -30.01
C ALA A 444 13.05 -13.39 -28.77
N ALA A 445 12.26 -13.16 -27.72
CA ALA A 445 12.27 -14.01 -26.52
C ALA A 445 11.97 -15.48 -26.84
N VAL A 446 11.13 -15.74 -27.86
CA VAL A 446 10.79 -17.09 -28.34
C VAL A 446 12.04 -17.87 -28.78
N LEU A 447 13.04 -17.20 -29.37
CA LEU A 447 14.25 -17.84 -29.88
C LEU A 447 15.05 -18.55 -28.78
N SER A 448 15.07 -17.95 -27.59
CA SER A 448 15.82 -18.47 -26.43
C SER A 448 15.02 -19.49 -25.60
N ARG A 449 13.71 -19.61 -25.85
CA ARG A 449 12.76 -20.27 -24.94
C ARG A 449 13.14 -21.71 -24.63
N GLN A 450 13.42 -22.51 -25.66
CA GLN A 450 13.71 -23.93 -25.47
C GLN A 450 15.00 -24.15 -24.67
N ASN A 451 16.06 -23.41 -24.99
CA ASN A 451 17.32 -23.46 -24.25
C ASN A 451 17.12 -23.02 -22.80
N PHE A 452 16.28 -21.99 -22.57
CA PHE A 452 15.98 -21.51 -21.23
C PHE A 452 15.22 -22.56 -20.40
N ILE A 453 14.20 -23.19 -20.97
CA ILE A 453 13.47 -24.29 -20.31
C ILE A 453 14.42 -25.44 -19.98
N ASN A 454 15.26 -25.85 -20.94
CA ASN A 454 16.25 -26.91 -20.73
C ASN A 454 17.25 -26.55 -19.62
N LEU A 455 17.71 -25.29 -19.59
CA LEU A 455 18.59 -24.78 -18.54
C LEU A 455 17.94 -24.86 -17.15
N ILE A 456 16.70 -24.39 -17.02
CA ILE A 456 16.00 -24.37 -15.74
C ILE A 456 15.69 -25.80 -15.27
N CYS A 457 15.14 -26.64 -16.12
CA CYS A 457 14.84 -28.03 -15.74
C CYS A 457 16.11 -28.81 -15.39
N GLY A 458 17.20 -28.60 -16.14
CA GLY A 458 18.50 -29.20 -15.83
C GLY A 458 19.08 -28.69 -14.51
N PHE A 459 18.99 -27.38 -14.24
CA PHE A 459 19.38 -26.78 -12.97
C PHE A 459 18.60 -27.37 -11.80
N LEU A 460 17.26 -27.46 -11.92
CA LEU A 460 16.41 -28.07 -10.90
C LEU A 460 16.78 -29.53 -10.63
N SER A 461 17.08 -30.29 -11.68
CA SER A 461 17.47 -31.70 -11.56
C SER A 461 18.79 -31.90 -10.79
N LYS A 462 19.70 -30.91 -10.83
CA LYS A 462 20.96 -30.93 -10.05
C LYS A 462 20.77 -30.55 -8.58
N LEU A 463 19.60 -30.01 -8.21
CA LEU A 463 19.25 -29.57 -6.84
C LEU A 463 18.25 -30.48 -6.13
N ALA A 464 17.66 -31.43 -6.87
CA ALA A 464 16.65 -32.37 -6.42
C ALA A 464 17.20 -33.45 -5.49
#